data_AF-E8K258-F1
#
_entry.id   AF-E8K258-F1
#
_cell.length_a   1.000
_cell.length_b   1.000
_cell.length_c   1.000
_cell.angle_alpha   90.00
_cell.angle_beta   90.00
_cell.angle_gamma   90.00
#
_symmetry.space_group_name_H-M   'P 1'
#
loop_
_entity.id
_entity.type
_entity.pdbx_description
1 polymer ?
#
loop_
_entity_poly.entity_id
_entity_poly.type
_entity_poly.pdbx_seq_one_letter_code
_entity_poly.pdbx_strand_id
1 'polypeptide(L)'
;LVLNGISETKEIKGEIIKESSFENSDGKIEEETLYKGNVYYKDGSLHLSEGNSSKNKEKGDLKHSRLLMQEFSISRSSLKRLEVALKGYSFETGSASITYKLKNEQVNDYLGLENDAQLNMDINIFEPTVSGKNYGYSIVFRKDRLYHSEGIVGKLEGD
;
A
#
# COMPACT_ATOMS: atom_id res chain seq x y z
N LEU A 1 6.92 -0.75 -3.94
CA LEU A 1 6.26 -1.21 -5.18
C LEU A 1 5.46 -0.04 -5.74
N VAL A 2 5.65 0.31 -7.00
CA VAL A 2 4.85 1.32 -7.71
C VAL A 2 4.39 0.70 -9.02
N LEU A 3 3.11 0.85 -9.35
CA LEU A 3 2.49 0.33 -10.57
C LEU A 3 1.79 1.47 -11.29
N ASN A 4 1.93 1.51 -12.61
CA ASN A 4 1.29 2.48 -13.48
C ASN A 4 0.43 1.72 -14.50
N GLY A 5 -0.84 2.10 -14.63
CA GLY A 5 -1.68 1.69 -15.73
C GLY A 5 -1.37 2.51 -16.98
N ILE A 6 -1.03 1.83 -18.07
CA ILE A 6 -0.70 2.44 -19.36
C ILE A 6 -1.92 2.25 -20.27
N SER A 7 -2.69 3.32 -20.47
CA SER A 7 -3.95 3.29 -21.22
C SER A 7 -3.78 2.81 -22.66
N GLU A 8 -2.68 3.20 -23.31
CA GLU A 8 -2.40 2.93 -24.71
C GLU A 8 -2.17 1.44 -24.96
N THR A 9 -1.45 0.78 -24.05
CA THR A 9 -1.11 -0.65 -24.19
C THR A 9 -2.02 -1.56 -23.37
N LYS A 10 -2.85 -1.00 -22.49
CA LYS A 10 -3.69 -1.74 -21.51
C LYS A 10 -2.86 -2.63 -20.59
N GLU A 11 -1.64 -2.20 -20.28
CA GLU A 11 -0.74 -2.91 -19.39
C GLU A 11 -0.62 -2.19 -18.05
N ILE A 12 -0.33 -2.95 -17.00
CA ILE A 12 0.04 -2.40 -15.70
C ILE A 12 1.48 -2.84 -15.42
N LYS A 13 2.39 -1.88 -15.30
CA LYS A 13 3.83 -2.11 -15.14
C LYS A 13 4.41 -1.14 -14.12
N GLY A 14 5.56 -1.49 -13.56
CA GLY A 14 6.31 -0.55 -12.73
C GLY A 14 7.54 -1.18 -12.11
N GLU A 15 7.87 -0.72 -10.91
CA GLU A 15 9.10 -1.09 -10.22
C GLU A 15 8.84 -1.53 -8.78
N ILE A 16 9.64 -2.49 -8.32
CA ILE A 16 9.75 -2.87 -6.93
C ILE A 16 11.15 -2.53 -6.41
N ILE A 17 11.20 -2.03 -5.19
CA ILE A 17 12.42 -1.78 -4.45
C ILE A 17 12.27 -2.48 -3.10
N LYS A 18 13.31 -3.24 -2.72
CA LYS A 18 13.48 -3.81 -1.40
C LYS A 18 14.63 -3.08 -0.73
N GLU A 19 14.35 -2.50 0.42
CA GLU A 19 15.31 -1.71 1.19
C GLU A 19 15.41 -2.29 2.60
N SER A 20 16.57 -2.11 3.21
CA SER A 20 16.83 -2.41 4.61
C SER A 20 17.29 -1.14 5.31
N SER A 21 16.85 -0.94 6.54
CA SER A 21 17.33 0.13 7.41
C SER A 21 17.96 -0.48 8.66
N PHE A 22 19.16 -0.04 9.01
CA PHE A 22 19.89 -0.55 10.18
C PHE A 22 20.63 0.58 10.89
N GLU A 23 20.88 0.41 12.18
CA GLU A 23 21.65 1.35 12.98
C GLU A 23 23.14 1.00 12.87
N ASN A 24 23.96 1.96 12.47
CA ASN A 24 25.41 1.78 12.39
C ASN A 24 26.07 1.95 13.77
N SER A 25 27.38 1.74 13.86
CA SER A 25 28.14 1.85 15.10
C SER A 25 28.06 3.23 15.79
N ASP A 26 27.71 4.28 15.05
CA ASP A 26 27.56 5.65 15.54
C ASP A 26 26.12 5.98 15.96
N GLY A 27 25.22 5.01 15.97
CA GLY A 27 23.81 5.20 16.30
C GLY A 27 22.98 5.87 15.20
N LYS A 28 23.51 5.98 13.97
CA LYS A 28 22.79 6.56 12.83
C LYS A 28 22.05 5.47 12.05
N ILE A 29 20.83 5.78 11.62
CA ILE A 29 20.09 4.93 10.69
C ILE A 29 20.69 5.09 9.30
N GLU A 30 21.14 3.99 8.74
CA GLU A 30 21.53 3.85 7.34
C GLU A 30 20.48 3.03 6.59
N GLU A 31 20.33 3.32 5.30
CA GLU A 31 19.44 2.63 4.40
C GLU A 31 20.23 2.04 3.23
N GLU A 32 19.90 0.82 2.83
CA GLU A 32 20.48 0.19 1.65
C GLU A 32 19.41 -0.44 0.76
N THR A 33 19.59 -0.30 -0.56
CA THR A 33 18.78 -1.04 -1.54
C THR A 33 19.34 -2.45 -1.72
N LEU A 34 18.53 -3.45 -1.40
CA LEU A 34 18.85 -4.87 -1.52
C LEU A 34 18.52 -5.41 -2.91
N TYR A 35 17.36 -4.99 -3.44
CA TYR A 35 16.87 -5.40 -4.75
C TYR A 35 16.09 -4.26 -5.40
N LYS A 36 16.34 -4.03 -6.69
CA LYS A 36 15.48 -3.24 -7.56
C LYS A 36 15.13 -4.05 -8.80
N GLY A 37 13.86 -4.07 -9.17
CA GLY A 37 13.36 -4.86 -10.29
C GLY A 37 12.13 -4.27 -10.95
N ASN A 38 11.89 -4.70 -12.19
CA ASN A 38 10.66 -4.38 -12.90
C ASN A 38 9.58 -5.39 -12.52
N VAL A 39 8.36 -4.90 -12.39
CA VAL A 39 7.17 -5.69 -12.10
C VAL A 39 6.12 -5.43 -13.18
N TYR A 40 5.32 -6.44 -13.48
CA TYR A 40 4.12 -6.28 -14.29
C TYR A 40 2.95 -7.00 -13.63
N TYR A 41 1.75 -6.50 -13.88
CA TYR A 41 0.52 -7.10 -13.39
C TYR A 41 -0.24 -7.71 -14.56
N LYS A 42 -0.55 -8.99 -14.46
CA LYS A 42 -1.23 -9.77 -15.50
C LYS A 42 -2.02 -10.91 -14.86
N ASP A 43 -3.20 -11.18 -15.39
CA ASP A 43 -4.05 -12.31 -14.97
C ASP A 43 -4.40 -12.28 -13.46
N GLY A 44 -4.55 -11.07 -12.92
CA GLY A 44 -4.93 -10.84 -11.53
C GLY A 44 -3.77 -10.81 -10.53
N SER A 45 -2.53 -11.03 -10.96
CA SER A 45 -1.35 -11.10 -10.08
C SER A 45 -0.16 -10.29 -10.58
N LEU A 46 0.73 -9.97 -9.65
CA LEU A 46 2.04 -9.37 -9.84
C LEU A 46 3.05 -10.43 -10.25
N HIS A 47 3.92 -10.05 -11.18
CA HIS A 47 5.02 -10.87 -11.69
C HIS A 47 6.28 -10.03 -11.76
N LEU A 48 7.41 -10.61 -11.35
CA LEU A 48 8.71 -10.00 -11.59
C LEU A 48 9.11 -10.25 -13.03
N SER A 49 9.54 -9.20 -13.73
CA SER A 49 10.23 -9.39 -15.00
C SER A 49 11.55 -10.11 -14.72
N GLU A 50 11.88 -11.13 -15.51
CA GLU A 50 13.19 -11.79 -15.43
C GLU A 50 14.28 -10.76 -15.74
N GLY A 51 14.91 -10.26 -14.69
CA GLY A 51 15.83 -9.14 -14.75
C GLY A 51 16.79 -9.25 -13.58
N ASN A 52 17.71 -10.22 -13.66
CA ASN A 52 18.88 -10.24 -12.80
C ASN A 52 19.78 -9.06 -13.20
N SER A 53 19.45 -7.85 -12.72
CA SER A 53 20.42 -6.77 -12.70
C SER A 53 21.59 -7.27 -11.86
N SER A 54 22.78 -7.36 -12.45
CA SER A 54 24.02 -7.79 -11.80
C SER A 54 24.43 -6.93 -10.59
N LYS A 55 23.66 -5.88 -10.29
CA LYS A 55 23.85 -4.95 -9.18
C LYS A 55 23.01 -5.25 -7.94
N ASN A 56 22.05 -6.18 -8.02
CA ASN A 56 21.22 -6.52 -6.86
C ASN A 56 22.01 -7.34 -5.83
N LYS A 57 21.91 -6.98 -4.55
CA LYS A 57 22.54 -7.72 -3.44
C LYS A 57 21.76 -8.99 -3.11
N GLU A 58 20.46 -8.99 -3.35
CA GLU A 58 19.58 -10.12 -3.13
C GLU A 58 18.84 -10.55 -4.41
N LYS A 59 18.34 -11.79 -4.41
CA LYS A 59 17.41 -12.26 -5.42
C LYS A 59 16.06 -11.55 -5.24
N GLY A 60 15.45 -11.13 -6.33
CA GLY A 60 14.11 -10.58 -6.32
C GLY A 60 13.06 -11.60 -5.92
N ASP A 61 12.20 -11.22 -4.99
CA ASP A 61 11.01 -11.95 -4.58
C ASP A 61 9.82 -11.02 -4.40
N LEU A 62 8.61 -11.56 -4.59
CA LEU A 62 7.37 -10.90 -4.22
C LEU A 62 6.83 -11.60 -2.98
N LYS A 63 6.80 -10.88 -1.85
CA LYS A 63 6.19 -11.41 -0.62
C LYS A 63 4.73 -11.84 -0.85
N HIS A 64 4.01 -11.08 -1.68
CA HIS A 64 2.65 -11.39 -2.11
C HIS A 64 2.53 -11.22 -3.62
N SER A 65 1.84 -12.16 -4.27
CA SER A 65 1.53 -12.08 -5.71
C SER A 65 0.33 -11.18 -6.01
N ARG A 66 -0.40 -10.73 -4.99
CA ARG A 66 -1.57 -9.85 -5.11
C ARG A 66 -1.46 -8.73 -4.08
N LEU A 67 -2.01 -7.57 -4.42
CA LEU A 67 -2.13 -6.46 -3.49
C LEU A 67 -3.22 -6.77 -2.45
N LEU A 68 -3.05 -6.29 -1.22
CA LEU A 68 -4.03 -6.50 -0.15
C LEU A 68 -5.41 -5.94 -0.54
N MET A 69 -5.47 -4.81 -1.24
CA MET A 69 -6.74 -4.23 -1.70
C MET A 69 -7.48 -5.06 -2.74
N GLN A 70 -6.86 -6.07 -3.35
CA GLN A 70 -7.56 -7.05 -4.19
C GLN A 70 -8.23 -8.15 -3.36
N GLU A 71 -7.65 -8.46 -2.19
CA GLU A 71 -8.06 -9.55 -1.32
C GLU A 71 -9.06 -9.06 -0.27
N PHE A 72 -8.79 -7.91 0.33
CA PHE A 72 -9.56 -7.32 1.41
C PHE A 72 -10.58 -6.30 0.90
N SER A 73 -11.84 -6.74 0.77
CA SER A 73 -12.93 -5.89 0.29
C SER A 73 -13.41 -4.88 1.33
N ILE A 74 -13.31 -3.59 1.00
CA ILE A 74 -13.81 -2.49 1.82
C ILE A 74 -15.12 -1.97 1.22
N SER A 75 -16.15 -1.89 2.06
CA SER A 75 -17.45 -1.33 1.68
C SER A 75 -17.99 -0.45 2.79
N ARG A 76 -18.91 0.45 2.45
CA ARG A 76 -19.62 1.25 3.46
C ARG A 76 -20.27 0.37 4.53
N SER A 77 -20.77 -0.81 4.15
CA SER A 77 -21.39 -1.73 5.09
C SER A 77 -20.39 -2.36 6.05
N SER A 78 -19.18 -2.72 5.58
CA SER A 78 -18.14 -3.28 6.43
C SER A 78 -17.57 -2.23 7.38
N LEU A 79 -17.31 -1.02 6.89
CA LEU A 79 -16.80 0.09 7.71
C LEU A 79 -17.76 0.52 8.82
N LYS A 80 -19.08 0.52 8.57
CA LYS A 80 -20.10 0.86 9.58
C LYS A 80 -20.09 -0.06 10.82
N ARG A 81 -19.53 -1.27 10.71
CA ARG A 81 -19.45 -2.23 11.81
C ARG A 81 -18.18 -2.09 12.63
N LEU A 82 -17.22 -1.31 12.14
CA LEU A 82 -15.93 -1.13 12.82
C LEU A 82 -16.02 0.03 13.81
N GLU A 83 -15.28 -0.09 14.90
CA GLU A 83 -15.08 1.00 15.84
C GLU A 83 -14.20 2.09 15.19
N VAL A 84 -14.69 3.34 15.22
CA VAL A 84 -13.93 4.50 14.77
C VAL A 84 -13.05 4.98 15.91
N ALA A 85 -11.73 4.93 15.73
CA ALA A 85 -10.77 5.43 16.71
C ALA A 85 -10.52 6.93 16.55
N LEU A 86 -10.46 7.41 15.30
CA LEU A 86 -10.18 8.82 14.99
C LEU A 86 -10.79 9.18 13.63
N LYS A 87 -11.15 10.43 13.45
CA LYS A 87 -11.46 11.01 12.13
C LYS A 87 -11.01 12.46 12.09
N GLY A 88 -10.57 12.91 10.94
CA GLY A 88 -10.03 14.25 10.75
C GLY A 88 -10.37 14.83 9.39
N TYR A 89 -10.49 16.15 9.35
CA TYR A 89 -10.51 16.94 8.13
C TYR A 89 -9.51 18.09 8.30
N SER A 90 -8.65 18.28 7.32
CA SER A 90 -7.66 19.35 7.30
C SER A 90 -8.19 20.50 6.45
N PHE A 91 -8.46 21.65 7.08
CA PHE A 91 -8.84 22.86 6.35
C PHE A 91 -7.69 23.46 5.52
N GLU A 92 -6.45 23.21 5.94
CA GLU A 92 -5.26 23.69 5.24
C GLU A 92 -5.02 22.94 3.94
N THR A 93 -5.16 21.60 3.97
CA THR A 93 -4.86 20.75 2.82
C THR A 93 -6.09 20.28 2.07
N GLY A 94 -7.29 20.41 2.64
CA GLY A 94 -8.54 19.87 2.07
C GLY A 94 -8.66 18.34 2.11
N SER A 95 -7.71 17.64 2.73
CA SER A 95 -7.73 16.18 2.87
C SER A 95 -8.52 15.73 4.10
N ALA A 96 -8.99 14.49 4.07
CA ALA A 96 -9.68 13.86 5.19
C ALA A 96 -9.03 12.53 5.56
N SER A 97 -9.26 12.07 6.78
CA SER A 97 -8.84 10.75 7.23
C SER A 97 -9.84 10.15 8.22
N ILE A 98 -9.85 8.82 8.28
CA ILE A 98 -10.59 8.07 9.29
C ILE A 98 -9.82 6.81 9.67
N THR A 99 -9.66 6.59 10.97
CA THR A 99 -8.99 5.44 11.56
C THR A 99 -10.02 4.52 12.18
N TYR A 100 -9.97 3.24 11.81
CA TYR A 100 -10.79 2.19 12.40
C TYR A 100 -9.93 1.22 13.20
N LYS A 101 -10.49 0.67 14.27
CA LYS A 101 -9.97 -0.56 14.87
C LYS A 101 -10.41 -1.75 14.03
N LEU A 102 -9.46 -2.54 13.54
CA LEU A 102 -9.71 -3.69 12.69
C LEU A 102 -9.17 -4.97 13.34
N LYS A 103 -10.03 -5.98 13.45
CA LYS A 103 -9.67 -7.38 13.71
C LYS A 103 -10.16 -8.19 12.52
N ASN A 104 -9.24 -8.66 11.69
CA ASN A 104 -9.56 -9.34 10.44
C ASN A 104 -8.48 -10.38 10.10
N GLU A 105 -8.87 -11.65 10.06
CA GLU A 105 -7.95 -12.78 9.87
C GLU A 105 -7.22 -12.71 8.52
N GLN A 106 -7.90 -12.33 7.43
CA GLN A 106 -7.31 -12.23 6.10
C GLN A 106 -6.23 -11.14 6.03
N VAL A 107 -6.48 -9.99 6.67
CA VAL A 107 -5.47 -8.92 6.79
C VAL A 107 -4.32 -9.37 7.69
N ASN A 108 -4.61 -10.06 8.80
CA ASN A 108 -3.59 -10.56 9.70
C ASN A 108 -2.67 -11.59 9.02
N ASP A 109 -3.24 -12.55 8.29
CA ASP A 109 -2.50 -13.54 7.51
C ASP A 109 -1.60 -12.89 6.44
N TYR A 110 -2.15 -11.95 5.66
CA TYR A 110 -1.37 -11.18 4.68
C TYR A 110 -0.20 -10.44 5.34
N LEU A 111 -0.40 -9.85 6.52
CA LEU A 111 0.63 -9.10 7.21
C LEU A 111 1.60 -9.97 8.04
N GLY A 112 1.32 -11.26 8.20
CA GLY A 112 2.09 -12.18 9.05
C GLY A 112 1.88 -11.92 10.55
N LEU A 113 0.66 -11.58 10.93
CA LEU A 113 0.22 -11.36 12.31
C LEU A 113 -0.56 -12.56 12.84
N GLU A 114 -0.67 -12.67 14.16
CA GLU A 114 -1.60 -13.62 14.80
C GLU A 114 -3.04 -13.37 14.32
N ASN A 115 -3.80 -14.44 14.08
CA ASN A 115 -5.12 -14.37 13.43
C ASN A 115 -6.09 -13.44 14.14
N ASP A 116 -5.96 -13.29 15.46
CA ASP A 116 -6.88 -12.53 16.28
C ASP A 116 -6.35 -11.13 16.68
N ALA A 117 -5.21 -10.73 16.10
CA ALA A 117 -4.62 -9.42 16.30
C ALA A 117 -5.58 -8.29 15.90
N GLN A 118 -5.62 -7.25 16.73
CA GLN A 118 -6.28 -5.99 16.43
C GLN A 118 -5.23 -4.97 15.99
N LEU A 119 -5.51 -4.22 14.92
CA LEU A 119 -4.65 -3.18 14.37
C LEU A 119 -5.47 -1.93 14.04
N ASN A 120 -4.78 -0.83 13.73
CA ASN A 120 -5.42 0.38 13.19
C ASN A 120 -5.42 0.31 11.66
N MET A 121 -6.58 0.54 11.06
CA MET A 121 -6.73 0.76 9.61
C MET A 121 -7.08 2.23 9.38
N ASP A 122 -6.12 2.99 8.85
CA ASP A 122 -6.30 4.38 8.44
C ASP A 122 -6.72 4.44 6.97
N ILE A 123 -7.81 5.14 6.68
CA ILE A 123 -8.21 5.50 5.32
C ILE A 123 -7.95 7.00 5.17
N ASN A 124 -6.96 7.35 4.36
CA ASN A 124 -6.69 8.72 3.97
C ASN A 124 -7.37 9.02 2.64
N ILE A 125 -8.02 10.17 2.58
CA ILE A 125 -8.78 10.66 1.43
C ILE A 125 -8.10 11.94 0.98
N PHE A 126 -7.53 11.94 -0.22
CA PHE A 126 -6.77 13.07 -0.72
C PHE A 126 -7.71 14.21 -1.11
N GLU A 127 -7.21 15.46 -1.06
CA GLU A 127 -8.02 16.63 -1.41
C GLU A 127 -8.73 16.50 -2.75
N PRO A 128 -8.10 16.01 -3.84
CA PRO A 128 -8.79 15.91 -5.12
C PRO A 128 -10.02 15.01 -5.07
N THR A 129 -10.05 14.05 -4.15
CA THR A 129 -11.18 13.15 -3.92
C THR A 129 -12.25 13.79 -3.06
N VAL A 130 -11.84 14.54 -2.03
CA VAL A 130 -12.78 15.32 -1.23
C VAL A 130 -13.48 16.39 -2.08
N SER A 131 -12.75 17.03 -3.00
CA SER A 131 -13.29 18.05 -3.90
C SER A 131 -13.94 17.50 -5.17
N GLY A 132 -13.96 16.17 -5.35
CA GLY A 132 -14.64 15.51 -6.47
C GLY A 132 -13.93 15.63 -7.83
N LYS A 133 -12.67 16.05 -7.86
CA LYS A 133 -11.86 16.23 -9.08
C LYS A 133 -11.20 14.95 -9.56
N ASN A 134 -10.62 14.17 -8.64
CA ASN A 134 -9.87 12.95 -8.94
C ASN A 134 -10.05 11.91 -7.83
N TYR A 135 -9.77 10.64 -8.10
CA TYR A 135 -9.76 9.61 -7.04
C TYR A 135 -8.34 9.41 -6.49
N GLY A 136 -8.23 9.32 -5.18
CA GLY A 136 -6.98 9.39 -4.45
C GLY A 136 -7.20 8.95 -3.00
N TYR A 137 -6.88 7.70 -2.74
CA TYR A 137 -6.98 7.11 -1.41
C TYR A 137 -5.66 6.44 -1.04
N SER A 138 -5.32 6.46 0.25
CA SER A 138 -4.39 5.47 0.80
C SER A 138 -5.00 4.76 1.99
N ILE A 139 -4.71 3.48 2.10
CA ILE A 139 -5.14 2.64 3.22
C ILE A 139 -3.90 2.14 3.91
N VAL A 140 -3.80 2.43 5.20
CA VAL A 140 -2.63 2.11 6.01
C VAL A 140 -3.04 1.21 7.16
N PHE A 141 -2.32 0.09 7.31
CA PHE A 141 -2.46 -0.84 8.42
C PHE A 141 -1.27 -0.66 9.35
N ARG A 142 -1.54 -0.40 10.63
CA ARG A 142 -0.51 -0.12 11.63
C ARG A 142 -0.73 -0.90 12.92
N LYS A 143 0.34 -1.51 13.41
CA LYS A 143 0.41 -2.17 14.73
C LYS A 143 1.87 -2.17 15.19
N ASP A 144 2.16 -1.59 16.35
CA ASP A 144 3.53 -1.49 16.88
C ASP A 144 4.52 -0.91 15.84
N ARG A 145 5.51 -1.71 15.41
CA ARG A 145 6.49 -1.34 14.37
C ARG A 145 6.05 -1.68 12.95
N LEU A 146 4.93 -2.41 12.79
CA LEU A 146 4.38 -2.75 11.48
C LEU A 146 3.70 -1.54 10.86
N TYR A 147 4.07 -1.27 9.61
CA TYR A 147 3.43 -0.30 8.74
C TYR A 147 3.28 -0.91 7.35
N HIS A 148 2.03 -1.08 6.89
CA HIS A 148 1.72 -1.47 5.51
C HIS A 148 0.79 -0.42 4.89
N SER A 149 1.07 0.02 3.68
CA SER A 149 0.26 1.03 3.00
C SER A 149 0.05 0.67 1.54
N GLU A 150 -1.18 0.81 1.07
CA GLU A 150 -1.53 0.73 -0.35
C GLU A 150 -2.26 2.01 -0.77
N GLY A 151 -1.78 2.62 -1.84
CA GLY A 151 -2.33 3.85 -2.40
C GLY A 151 -2.92 3.59 -3.77
N ILE A 152 -4.08 4.18 -4.03
CA ILE A 152 -4.69 4.20 -5.36
C ILE A 152 -5.00 5.64 -5.75
N VAL A 153 -4.47 6.06 -6.88
CA VAL A 153 -4.68 7.38 -7.46
C VAL A 153 -5.07 7.23 -8.92
N GLY A 154 -5.85 8.17 -9.41
CA GLY A 154 -6.02 8.35 -10.84
C GLY A 154 -6.99 9.47 -11.15
N LYS A 155 -7.18 9.66 -12.45
CA LYS A 155 -7.93 10.79 -12.98
C LYS A 155 -9.33 10.37 -13.39
N LEU A 156 -10.29 11.25 -13.17
CA LEU A 156 -11.62 11.10 -13.78
C LEU A 156 -11.51 11.46 -15.27
N GLU A 157 -12.08 10.64 -16.16
CA GLU A 157 -12.16 11.00 -17.58
C GLU A 157 -13.14 12.17 -17.77
N GLY A 158 -12.67 13.29 -18.34
CA GLY A 158 -13.52 14.44 -18.66
C GLY A 158 -12.99 15.83 -18.29
N ASP A 159 -11.81 15.91 -17.65
CA ASP A 159 -11.08 17.16 -17.37
C ASP A 159 -9.92 17.41 -18.36
#